data_AF-A0A8J8EFV0-F1
#
_entry.id   AF-A0A8J8EFV0-F1
#
_cell.length_a   1.000
_cell.length_b   1.000
_cell.length_c   1.000
_cell.angle_alpha   90.00
_cell.angle_beta   90.00
_cell.angle_gamma   90.00
#
_symmetry.space_group_name_H-M   'P 1'
#
loop_
_entity.id
_entity.type
_entity.pdbx_description
1 polymer ?
#
loop_
_entity_poly.entity_id
_entity_poly.type
_entity_poly.pdbx_seq_one_letter_code
_entity_poly.pdbx_strand_id
1 'polypeptide(L)'
;MLFDVRPKTSIHELFGRKAEYLIFRNAVRKGRNFILITGPRRIGKTSFLYASLNELAEDGIPHIVIDTRAATSLNSRYPQKVIAEQVYRALLGRNVVGSVLSKVKGVKPGPVELDLGDKPDLVEVFSLLNRAGNPVIVAFDEAQYLRFSNEDMTRFFAWVLDALQNVVLVFTGSQVGVLENFLKLYDGSSPLFGRYEVKIRLPRFNPSESLEFLERGFDEVGMRVDDEELLSTIRTLDGIPGWLVHYGASRVDGLTHDDAIERVLEKAMAYVASEFRELTKLSPRYELVMKAVAELSEGFGYARFEEIKGKVGIDDRSLRNYINRLIDYGFLESAGHGKYRIPDPVMYRVFRRL
;
A
#
# COMPACT_ATOMS: atom_id res chain seq x y z
N MET A 1 -11.52 15.69 -10.45
CA MET A 1 -12.80 15.02 -10.13
C MET A 1 -12.56 13.86 -9.19
N LEU A 2 -13.42 13.68 -8.18
CA LEU A 2 -13.34 12.61 -7.19
C LEU A 2 -13.46 11.22 -7.84
N PHE A 3 -14.39 11.04 -8.77
CA PHE A 3 -14.60 9.78 -9.49
C PHE A 3 -13.61 9.52 -10.65
N ASP A 4 -12.48 10.25 -10.74
CA ASP A 4 -11.39 9.85 -11.64
C ASP A 4 -10.69 8.57 -11.10
N VAL A 5 -10.67 7.52 -11.93
CA VAL A 5 -10.10 6.20 -11.62
C VAL A 5 -8.56 6.18 -11.56
N ARG A 6 -7.90 7.25 -12.04
CA ARG A 6 -6.44 7.39 -11.94
C ARG A 6 -6.04 7.78 -10.52
N PRO A 7 -4.83 7.37 -10.05
CA PRO A 7 -4.32 7.83 -8.78
C PRO A 7 -4.28 9.36 -8.72
N LYS A 8 -4.74 9.93 -7.60
CA LYS A 8 -4.66 11.38 -7.37
C LYS A 8 -3.21 11.76 -7.08
N THR A 9 -2.79 12.92 -7.55
CA THR A 9 -1.40 13.39 -7.42
C THR A 9 -1.27 14.72 -6.69
N SER A 10 -2.39 15.34 -6.29
CA SER A 10 -2.42 16.55 -5.46
C SER A 10 -3.20 16.29 -4.17
N ILE A 11 -2.76 16.90 -3.07
CA ILE A 11 -3.45 16.80 -1.78
C ILE A 11 -4.85 17.42 -1.83
N HIS A 12 -5.08 18.40 -2.70
CA HIS A 12 -6.38 19.06 -2.88
C HIS A 12 -7.41 18.17 -3.58
N GLU A 13 -6.95 17.19 -4.37
CA GLU A 13 -7.80 16.21 -5.03
C GLU A 13 -8.07 14.97 -4.15
N LEU A 14 -7.33 14.84 -3.04
CA LEU A 14 -7.44 13.71 -2.15
C LEU A 14 -8.52 13.98 -1.10
N PHE A 15 -9.65 13.31 -1.24
CA PHE A 15 -10.70 13.37 -0.24
C PHE A 15 -10.24 12.73 1.08
N GLY A 16 -10.54 13.41 2.19
CA GLY A 16 -10.11 12.99 3.53
C GLY A 16 -8.59 13.06 3.68
N ARG A 17 -8.02 12.14 4.48
CA ARG A 17 -6.57 11.92 4.64
C ARG A 17 -5.73 13.09 5.17
N LYS A 18 -6.36 14.21 5.54
CA LYS A 18 -5.65 15.40 6.05
C LYS A 18 -4.85 15.09 7.32
N ALA A 19 -5.40 14.28 8.23
CA ALA A 19 -4.70 13.89 9.45
C ALA A 19 -3.45 13.05 9.12
N GLU A 20 -3.58 12.05 8.25
CA GLU A 20 -2.49 11.19 7.80
C GLU A 20 -1.40 12.00 7.07
N TYR A 21 -1.78 12.96 6.23
CA TYR A 21 -0.84 13.86 5.56
C TYR A 21 -0.10 14.76 6.56
N LEU A 22 -0.81 15.33 7.54
CA LEU A 22 -0.17 16.16 8.58
C LEU A 22 0.80 15.34 9.43
N ILE A 23 0.50 14.08 9.74
CA ILE A 23 1.41 13.15 10.43
C ILE A 23 2.64 12.91 9.56
N PHE A 24 2.45 12.58 8.26
CA PHE A 24 3.54 12.35 7.31
C PHE A 24 4.47 13.56 7.20
N ARG A 25 3.90 14.73 6.93
CA ARG A 25 4.64 16.00 6.84
C ARG A 25 5.40 16.32 8.11
N ASN A 26 4.78 16.14 9.27
CA ASN A 26 5.42 16.42 10.56
C ASN A 26 6.56 15.44 10.85
N ALA A 27 6.42 14.17 10.47
CA ALA A 27 7.47 13.17 10.60
C ALA A 27 8.71 13.57 9.77
N VAL A 28 8.53 13.91 8.50
CA VAL A 28 9.61 14.36 7.61
C VAL A 28 10.27 15.63 8.15
N ARG A 29 9.48 16.64 8.54
CA ARG A 29 10.00 17.92 9.09
C ARG A 29 10.74 17.76 10.42
N LYS A 30 10.42 16.75 11.22
CA LYS A 30 11.13 16.41 12.46
C LYS A 30 12.37 15.54 12.23
N GLY A 31 12.77 15.32 10.97
CA GLY A 31 13.94 14.51 10.63
C GLY A 31 13.74 13.01 10.84
N ARG A 32 12.49 12.51 10.83
CA ARG A 32 12.24 11.06 10.85
C ARG A 32 12.56 10.49 9.48
N ASN A 33 13.41 9.47 9.44
CA ASN A 33 13.92 8.86 8.21
C ASN A 33 13.36 7.45 7.93
N PHE A 34 12.51 6.91 8.81
CA PHE A 34 11.88 5.60 8.62
C PHE A 34 10.37 5.71 8.77
N ILE A 35 9.64 5.63 7.66
CA ILE A 35 8.19 5.82 7.61
C ILE A 35 7.51 4.63 6.91
N LEU A 36 6.43 4.13 7.50
CA LEU A 36 5.59 3.10 6.91
C LEU A 36 4.17 3.64 6.66
N ILE A 37 3.68 3.46 5.43
CA ILE A 37 2.32 3.80 5.02
C ILE A 37 1.57 2.49 4.71
N THR A 38 0.67 2.10 5.61
CA THR A 38 0.02 0.79 5.56
C THR A 38 -1.49 0.91 5.41
N GLY A 39 -2.12 -0.11 4.84
CA GLY A 39 -3.56 -0.17 4.71
C GLY A 39 -3.96 -1.14 3.60
N PRO A 40 -5.21 -1.61 3.59
CA PRO A 40 -5.64 -2.62 2.63
C PRO A 40 -5.48 -2.18 1.17
N ARG A 41 -5.54 -3.11 0.23
CA ARG A 41 -5.60 -2.78 -1.21
C ARG A 41 -6.76 -1.81 -1.48
N ARG A 42 -6.62 -0.97 -2.50
CA ARG A 42 -7.65 0.01 -2.93
C ARG A 42 -8.02 1.11 -1.91
N ILE A 43 -7.32 1.17 -0.78
CA ILE A 43 -7.54 2.20 0.24
C ILE A 43 -7.06 3.62 -0.17
N GLY A 44 -6.33 3.71 -1.29
CA GLY A 44 -5.74 4.96 -1.76
C GLY A 44 -4.28 5.21 -1.33
N LYS A 45 -3.53 4.19 -0.91
CA LYS A 45 -2.09 4.33 -0.52
C LYS A 45 -1.25 5.03 -1.58
N THR A 46 -1.31 4.57 -2.83
CA THR A 46 -0.54 5.15 -3.94
C THR A 46 -0.94 6.61 -4.17
N SER A 47 -2.24 6.92 -4.23
CA SER A 47 -2.73 8.31 -4.35
C SER A 47 -2.25 9.18 -3.17
N PHE A 48 -2.34 8.67 -1.94
CA PHE A 48 -1.85 9.37 -0.74
C PHE A 48 -0.34 9.62 -0.79
N LEU A 49 0.45 8.62 -1.20
CA LEU A 49 1.89 8.73 -1.34
C LEU A 49 2.24 9.81 -2.36
N TYR A 50 1.75 9.72 -3.59
CA TYR A 50 2.05 10.70 -4.65
C TYR A 50 1.60 12.11 -4.28
N ALA A 51 0.36 12.27 -3.79
CA ALA A 51 -0.15 13.57 -3.35
C ALA A 51 0.71 14.18 -2.24
N SER A 52 1.10 13.38 -1.25
CA SER A 52 1.93 13.85 -0.14
C SER A 52 3.34 14.21 -0.58
N LEU A 53 3.94 13.40 -1.46
CA LEU A 53 5.30 13.61 -1.96
C LEU A 53 5.38 14.82 -2.90
N ASN A 54 4.37 15.06 -3.73
CA ASN A 54 4.30 16.22 -4.61
C ASN A 54 4.18 17.52 -3.79
N GLU A 55 3.32 17.54 -2.79
CA GLU A 55 3.19 18.66 -1.87
C GLU A 55 4.51 18.96 -1.13
N LEU A 56 5.25 17.92 -0.69
CA LEU A 56 6.57 18.10 -0.09
C LEU A 56 7.64 18.55 -1.11
N ALA A 57 7.50 18.19 -2.38
CA ALA A 57 8.40 18.64 -3.44
C ALA A 57 8.23 20.14 -3.71
N GLU A 58 7.01 20.67 -3.60
CA GLU A 58 6.74 22.12 -3.63
C GLU A 58 7.39 22.84 -2.44
N ASP A 59 7.41 22.20 -1.26
CA ASP A 59 8.17 22.64 -0.08
C ASP A 59 9.71 22.50 -0.26
N GLY A 60 10.18 21.97 -1.40
CA GLY A 60 11.59 21.83 -1.74
C GLY A 60 12.24 20.52 -1.26
N ILE A 61 11.46 19.50 -0.90
CA ILE A 61 11.93 18.16 -0.54
C ILE A 61 11.71 17.21 -1.72
N PRO A 62 12.76 16.92 -2.52
CA PRO A 62 12.65 16.02 -3.66
C PRO A 62 12.36 14.58 -3.23
N HIS A 63 11.81 13.80 -4.15
CA HIS A 63 11.48 12.41 -3.90
C HIS A 63 11.71 11.50 -5.11
N ILE A 64 11.90 10.22 -4.85
CA ILE A 64 11.96 9.14 -5.84
C ILE A 64 10.98 8.06 -5.38
N VAL A 65 10.08 7.64 -6.27
CA VAL A 65 9.16 6.51 -6.02
C VAL A 65 9.62 5.30 -6.82
N ILE A 66 9.75 4.17 -6.13
CA ILE A 66 10.15 2.88 -6.67
C ILE A 66 8.95 1.95 -6.58
N ASP A 67 8.41 1.53 -7.72
CA ASP A 67 7.42 0.44 -7.77
C ASP A 67 8.15 -0.90 -7.59
N THR A 68 8.14 -1.41 -6.37
CA THR A 68 8.85 -2.65 -6.04
C THR A 68 8.18 -3.88 -6.67
N ARG A 69 6.87 -3.83 -6.92
CA ARG A 69 6.16 -4.90 -7.64
C ARG A 69 6.65 -4.98 -9.09
N ALA A 70 6.79 -3.83 -9.76
CA ALA A 70 7.34 -3.77 -11.11
C ALA A 70 8.81 -4.21 -11.14
N ALA A 71 9.64 -3.75 -10.20
CA ALA A 71 11.05 -4.16 -10.12
C ALA A 71 11.20 -5.67 -9.94
N THR A 72 10.44 -6.28 -9.02
CA THR A 72 10.43 -7.74 -8.80
C THR A 72 9.86 -8.51 -9.99
N SER A 73 8.94 -7.92 -10.76
CA SER A 73 8.42 -8.56 -11.98
C SER A 73 9.45 -8.59 -13.12
N LEU A 74 10.30 -7.55 -13.22
CA LEU A 74 11.39 -7.49 -14.18
C LEU A 74 12.55 -8.41 -13.81
N ASN A 75 12.88 -8.48 -12.52
CA ASN A 75 13.90 -9.38 -12.00
C ASN A 75 13.59 -9.80 -10.57
N SER A 76 12.94 -10.95 -10.41
CA SER A 76 12.54 -11.44 -9.08
C SER A 76 13.73 -11.81 -8.21
N ARG A 77 14.83 -12.29 -8.82
CA ARG A 77 16.03 -12.76 -8.12
C ARG A 77 16.89 -11.60 -7.61
N TYR A 78 16.99 -10.52 -8.40
CA TYR A 78 17.85 -9.37 -8.11
C TYR A 78 17.12 -8.02 -8.35
N PRO A 79 15.97 -7.76 -7.69
CA PRO A 79 15.23 -6.51 -7.87
C PRO A 79 16.04 -5.26 -7.50
N GLN A 80 17.01 -5.39 -6.58
CA GLN A 80 17.93 -4.32 -6.17
C GLN A 80 18.70 -3.71 -7.34
N LYS A 81 19.03 -4.50 -8.38
CA LYS A 81 19.73 -3.98 -9.57
C LYS A 81 18.82 -3.07 -10.39
N VAL A 82 17.57 -3.49 -10.57
CA VAL A 82 16.55 -2.68 -11.26
C VAL A 82 16.30 -1.39 -10.47
N ILE A 83 16.27 -1.46 -9.15
CA ILE A 83 16.08 -0.29 -8.28
C ILE A 83 17.28 0.66 -8.38
N ALA A 84 18.51 0.15 -8.34
CA ALA A 84 19.71 0.96 -8.49
C ALA A 84 19.71 1.70 -9.84
N GLU A 85 19.35 1.01 -10.93
CA GLU A 85 19.19 1.62 -12.25
C GLU A 85 18.09 2.70 -12.28
N GLN A 86 16.95 2.47 -11.63
CA GLN A 86 15.87 3.46 -11.55
C GLN A 86 16.29 4.71 -10.79
N VAL A 87 16.94 4.55 -9.63
CA VAL A 87 17.47 5.65 -8.83
C VAL A 87 18.56 6.40 -9.60
N TYR A 88 19.45 5.67 -10.28
CA TYR A 88 20.48 6.26 -11.13
C TYR A 88 19.89 7.10 -12.26
N ARG A 89 18.89 6.58 -12.98
CA ARG A 89 18.20 7.35 -14.03
C ARG A 89 17.50 8.59 -13.48
N ALA A 90 16.89 8.49 -12.29
CA ALA A 90 16.29 9.65 -11.62
C ALA A 90 17.36 10.70 -11.28
N LEU A 91 18.54 10.27 -10.84
CA LEU A 91 19.74 11.09 -10.62
C LEU A 91 20.41 11.62 -11.90
N LEU A 92 20.06 11.14 -13.09
CA LEU A 92 20.50 11.73 -14.37
C LEU A 92 19.46 12.69 -14.94
N GLY A 93 18.19 12.47 -14.60
CA GLY A 93 17.08 13.32 -15.02
C GLY A 93 17.18 14.73 -14.43
N ARG A 94 17.04 15.76 -15.28
CA ARG A 94 17.08 17.18 -14.89
C ARG A 94 16.08 17.58 -13.78
N ASN A 95 15.05 16.78 -13.51
CA ASN A 95 13.99 17.12 -12.54
C ASN A 95 14.35 16.86 -11.08
N VAL A 96 15.06 15.76 -10.78
CA VAL A 96 15.51 15.45 -9.41
C VAL A 96 16.83 16.16 -9.15
N VAL A 97 17.75 16.10 -10.11
CA VAL A 97 19.06 16.78 -10.04
C VAL A 97 18.91 18.30 -9.99
N GLY A 98 18.02 18.88 -10.80
CA GLY A 98 17.80 20.32 -10.83
C GLY A 98 17.26 20.87 -9.52
N SER A 99 16.36 20.16 -8.83
CA SER A 99 15.81 20.58 -7.53
C SER A 99 16.73 20.27 -6.35
N VAL A 100 17.45 19.13 -6.40
CA VAL A 100 18.44 18.72 -5.40
C VAL A 100 19.71 19.59 -5.45
N LEU A 101 20.20 19.96 -6.64
CA LEU A 101 21.45 20.72 -6.83
C LEU A 101 21.25 22.25 -6.90
N SER A 102 20.09 22.77 -7.33
CA SER A 102 19.90 24.23 -7.54
C SER A 102 20.00 25.08 -6.27
N LYS A 103 19.87 24.49 -5.08
CA LYS A 103 19.92 25.21 -3.79
C LYS A 103 21.26 25.09 -3.06
N VAL A 104 22.21 24.31 -3.58
CA VAL A 104 23.55 24.20 -2.99
C VAL A 104 24.39 25.40 -3.44
N LYS A 105 24.60 26.38 -2.56
CA LYS A 105 25.53 27.49 -2.81
C LYS A 105 26.92 26.93 -3.17
N GLY A 106 27.32 27.04 -4.43
CA GLY A 106 28.65 26.67 -4.92
C GLY A 106 28.69 25.48 -5.89
N VAL A 107 27.58 24.75 -6.10
CA VAL A 107 27.52 23.70 -7.13
C VAL A 107 26.92 24.29 -8.40
N LYS A 108 27.77 24.56 -9.40
CA LYS A 108 27.27 24.85 -10.75
C LYS A 108 26.53 23.60 -11.25
N PRO A 109 25.36 23.74 -11.91
CA PRO A 109 24.75 22.64 -12.66
C PRO A 109 25.61 22.38 -13.91
N GLY A 110 26.80 21.82 -13.70
CA GLY A 110 27.53 21.13 -14.75
C GLY A 110 26.84 19.79 -15.03
N PRO A 111 27.15 19.15 -16.17
CA PRO A 111 26.83 17.73 -16.29
C PRO A 111 27.52 17.06 -15.10
N VAL A 112 26.74 16.47 -14.20
CA VAL A 112 27.33 15.52 -13.27
C VAL A 112 27.79 14.40 -14.18
N GLU A 113 29.08 14.41 -14.54
CA GLU A 113 29.76 13.24 -15.07
C GLU A 113 29.77 12.23 -13.92
N LEU A 114 28.61 11.60 -13.74
CA LEU A 114 28.46 10.40 -12.94
C LEU A 114 29.13 9.31 -13.76
N ASP A 115 30.45 9.20 -13.63
CA ASP A 115 31.23 8.06 -14.09
C ASP A 115 30.98 6.90 -13.12
N LEU A 116 29.71 6.51 -12.96
CA LEU A 116 29.34 5.25 -12.34
C LEU A 116 29.41 4.25 -13.49
N GLY A 117 30.23 3.20 -13.34
CA GLY A 117 30.42 2.20 -14.40
C GLY A 117 29.10 1.61 -14.91
N ASP A 118 29.16 0.78 -15.95
CA ASP A 118 28.01 0.27 -16.73
C ASP A 118 26.84 -0.36 -15.91
N LYS A 119 27.00 -0.59 -14.59
CA LYS A 119 25.97 -1.11 -13.68
C LYS A 119 26.00 -0.40 -12.32
N PRO A 120 25.08 0.54 -12.04
CA PRO A 120 25.01 1.23 -10.75
C PRO A 120 24.64 0.25 -9.61
N ASP A 121 25.28 0.39 -8.46
CA ASP A 121 24.94 -0.33 -7.22
C ASP A 121 24.07 0.51 -6.26
N LEU A 122 23.27 -0.14 -5.42
CA LEU A 122 22.42 0.55 -4.44
C LEU A 122 23.22 1.41 -3.46
N VAL A 123 24.36 0.92 -2.97
CA VAL A 123 25.19 1.68 -2.01
C VAL A 123 25.71 2.95 -2.66
N GLU A 124 26.12 2.85 -3.92
CA GLU A 124 26.67 3.97 -4.69
C GLU A 124 25.62 5.05 -4.96
N VAL A 125 24.46 4.67 -5.51
CA VAL A 125 23.41 5.64 -5.86
C VAL A 125 22.77 6.30 -4.63
N PHE A 126 22.63 5.56 -3.52
CA PHE A 126 22.14 6.15 -2.27
C PHE A 126 23.20 7.03 -1.59
N SER A 127 24.49 6.70 -1.71
CA SER A 127 25.56 7.58 -1.25
C SER A 127 25.57 8.90 -2.01
N LEU A 128 25.30 8.87 -3.32
CA LEU A 128 25.16 10.07 -4.15
C LEU A 128 23.98 10.93 -3.71
N LEU A 129 22.81 10.33 -3.49
CA LEU A 129 21.64 11.01 -2.95
C LEU A 129 21.98 11.73 -1.64
N ASN A 130 22.69 11.05 -0.73
CA ASN A 130 23.07 11.62 0.55
C ASN A 130 24.08 12.79 0.42
N ARG A 131 25.07 12.66 -0.47
CA ARG A 131 26.10 13.70 -0.71
C ARG A 131 25.54 15.00 -1.26
N ALA A 132 24.35 14.98 -1.85
CA ALA A 132 23.73 16.18 -2.38
C ALA A 132 23.33 17.21 -1.31
N GLY A 133 23.36 16.83 -0.03
CA GLY A 133 23.30 17.75 1.11
C GLY A 133 21.89 18.22 1.51
N ASN A 134 20.86 17.87 0.75
CA ASN A 134 19.47 18.17 1.04
C ASN A 134 18.67 16.88 1.32
N PRO A 135 17.66 16.89 2.20
CA PRO A 135 16.80 15.75 2.42
C PRO A 135 16.13 15.27 1.12
N VAL A 136 16.18 13.97 0.85
CA VAL A 136 15.50 13.33 -0.26
C VAL A 136 14.71 12.13 0.23
N ILE A 137 13.46 12.02 -0.22
CA ILE A 137 12.59 10.90 0.11
C ILE A 137 12.76 9.81 -0.93
N VAL A 138 13.03 8.59 -0.50
CA VAL A 138 13.01 7.40 -1.36
C VAL A 138 11.90 6.49 -0.90
N ALA A 139 10.83 6.42 -1.69
CA ALA A 139 9.63 5.67 -1.39
C ALA A 139 9.60 4.34 -2.14
N PHE A 140 9.44 3.24 -1.42
CA PHE A 140 9.26 1.90 -1.95
C PHE A 140 7.76 1.54 -1.90
N ASP A 141 7.07 1.65 -3.04
CA ASP A 141 5.65 1.30 -3.15
C ASP A 141 5.48 -0.23 -3.23
N GLU A 142 4.57 -0.77 -2.41
CA GLU A 142 4.32 -2.21 -2.20
C GLU A 142 5.55 -3.01 -1.78
N ALA A 143 6.39 -2.44 -0.89
CA ALA A 143 7.71 -2.93 -0.51
C ALA A 143 7.76 -4.40 -0.05
N GLN A 144 6.63 -4.99 0.36
CA GLN A 144 6.57 -6.41 0.67
C GLN A 144 7.00 -7.32 -0.49
N TYR A 145 6.99 -6.86 -1.75
CA TYR A 145 7.48 -7.65 -2.89
C TYR A 145 9.00 -7.83 -2.90
N LEU A 146 9.76 -7.03 -2.13
CA LEU A 146 11.20 -7.20 -1.99
C LEU A 146 11.60 -8.46 -1.20
N ARG A 147 10.64 -9.08 -0.48
CA ARG A 147 10.85 -10.37 0.21
C ARG A 147 11.24 -11.51 -0.73
N PHE A 148 11.00 -11.36 -2.03
CA PHE A 148 11.36 -12.34 -3.05
C PHE A 148 12.80 -12.19 -3.56
N SER A 149 13.50 -11.12 -3.18
CA SER A 149 14.92 -10.95 -3.49
C SER A 149 15.74 -12.09 -2.89
N ASN A 150 16.79 -12.51 -3.60
CA ASN A 150 17.77 -13.45 -3.05
C ASN A 150 18.65 -12.83 -1.95
N GLU A 151 18.65 -11.51 -1.83
CA GLU A 151 19.45 -10.77 -0.85
C GLU A 151 18.56 -10.21 0.26
N ASP A 152 19.12 -10.17 1.47
CA ASP A 152 18.46 -9.56 2.63
C ASP A 152 18.52 -8.04 2.56
N MET A 153 17.55 -7.45 1.87
CA MET A 153 17.39 -6.01 1.69
C MET A 153 17.29 -5.23 3.01
N THR A 154 16.93 -5.89 4.13
CA THR A 154 16.85 -5.21 5.44
C THR A 154 18.21 -4.70 5.90
N ARG A 155 19.31 -5.35 5.52
CA ARG A 155 20.69 -4.89 5.80
C ARG A 155 21.01 -3.60 5.08
N PHE A 156 20.59 -3.50 3.83
CA PHE A 156 20.75 -2.29 3.04
C PHE A 156 19.94 -1.13 3.65
N PHE A 157 18.67 -1.37 3.99
CA PHE A 157 17.85 -0.34 4.63
C PHE A 157 18.41 0.10 5.99
N ALA A 158 18.92 -0.83 6.80
CA ALA A 158 19.60 -0.50 8.05
C ALA A 158 20.81 0.42 7.81
N TRP A 159 21.66 0.10 6.83
CA TRP A 159 22.77 0.96 6.46
C TRP A 159 22.33 2.37 6.03
N VAL A 160 21.28 2.49 5.21
CA VAL A 160 20.73 3.80 4.81
C VAL A 160 20.29 4.60 6.04
N LEU A 161 19.53 3.97 6.95
CA LEU A 161 18.99 4.64 8.14
C LEU A 161 20.09 5.10 9.11
N ASP A 162 21.21 4.38 9.17
CA ASP A 162 22.32 4.66 10.09
C ASP A 162 23.32 5.66 9.50
N ALA A 163 23.63 5.54 8.21
CA ALA A 163 24.74 6.26 7.57
C ALA A 163 24.31 7.46 6.73
N LEU A 164 23.08 7.49 6.21
CA LEU A 164 22.63 8.48 5.23
C LEU A 164 21.62 9.46 5.83
N GLN A 165 22.14 10.48 6.50
CA GLN A 165 21.35 11.50 7.22
C GLN A 165 20.37 12.28 6.34
N ASN A 166 20.64 12.38 5.04
CA ASN A 166 19.81 13.11 4.08
C ASN A 166 18.80 12.20 3.36
N VAL A 167 18.74 10.90 3.64
CA VAL A 167 17.81 9.98 2.97
C VAL A 167 16.68 9.60 3.92
N VAL A 168 15.44 9.86 3.50
CA VAL A 168 14.23 9.42 4.19
C VAL A 168 13.64 8.22 3.46
N LEU A 169 13.55 7.08 4.14
CA LEU A 169 12.91 5.89 3.61
C LEU A 169 11.41 5.88 3.93
N VAL A 170 10.61 5.71 2.88
CA VAL A 170 9.16 5.50 2.98
C VAL A 170 8.82 4.13 2.41
N PHE A 171 8.10 3.31 3.15
CA PHE A 171 7.64 2.01 2.68
C PHE A 171 6.12 2.01 2.66
N THR A 172 5.52 1.60 1.53
CA THR A 172 4.09 1.30 1.51
C THR A 172 3.88 -0.22 1.48
N GLY A 173 2.73 -0.68 1.96
CA GLY A 173 2.35 -2.07 1.76
C GLY A 173 0.87 -2.33 1.97
N SER A 174 0.29 -3.10 1.05
CA SER A 174 -1.11 -3.53 1.14
C SER A 174 -1.32 -4.74 2.04
N GLN A 175 -0.30 -5.59 2.17
CA GLN A 175 -0.27 -6.78 3.00
C GLN A 175 0.56 -6.46 4.24
N VAL A 176 -0.08 -5.86 5.24
CA VAL A 176 0.61 -5.24 6.38
C VAL A 176 1.48 -6.23 7.13
N GLY A 177 0.96 -7.41 7.46
CA GLY A 177 1.75 -8.43 8.15
C GLY A 177 2.87 -8.99 7.28
N VAL A 178 2.66 -9.14 5.96
CA VAL A 178 3.74 -9.56 5.04
C VAL A 178 4.86 -8.50 4.98
N LEU A 179 4.52 -7.21 4.95
CA LEU A 179 5.51 -6.13 5.01
C LEU A 179 6.27 -6.14 6.34
N GLU A 180 5.57 -6.24 7.47
CA GLU A 180 6.19 -6.25 8.79
C GLU A 180 7.09 -7.50 8.99
N ASN A 181 6.67 -8.66 8.49
CA ASN A 181 7.47 -9.89 8.49
C ASN A 181 8.70 -9.79 7.58
N PHE A 182 8.59 -9.11 6.44
CA PHE A 182 9.72 -8.84 5.56
C PHE A 182 10.75 -7.91 6.23
N LEU A 183 10.29 -6.80 6.82
CA LEU A 183 11.15 -5.84 7.53
C LEU A 183 11.65 -6.38 8.87
N LYS A 184 11.02 -7.43 9.40
CA LYS A 184 11.35 -8.11 10.67
C LYS A 184 11.47 -7.13 11.84
N LEU A 185 10.53 -6.20 11.95
CA LEU A 185 10.59 -5.10 12.93
C LEU A 185 10.57 -5.55 14.40
N TYR A 186 10.06 -6.76 14.66
CA TYR A 186 9.92 -7.31 16.00
C TYR A 186 10.89 -8.47 16.30
N ASP A 187 11.83 -8.76 15.40
CA ASP A 187 12.84 -9.80 15.58
C ASP A 187 14.14 -9.16 16.08
N GLY A 188 14.56 -9.50 17.30
CA GLY A 188 15.78 -8.95 17.91
C GLY A 188 17.08 -9.23 17.14
N SER A 189 17.06 -10.19 16.20
CA SER A 189 18.19 -10.49 15.30
C SER A 189 18.15 -9.73 13.98
N SER A 190 17.07 -8.98 13.71
CA SER A 190 16.89 -8.24 12.46
C SER A 190 17.79 -7.00 12.40
N PRO A 191 18.40 -6.70 11.23
CA PRO A 191 19.12 -5.45 11.01
C PRO A 191 18.28 -4.20 11.28
N LEU A 192 16.96 -4.24 11.15
CA LEU A 192 16.07 -3.09 11.34
C LEU A 192 15.49 -2.97 12.75
N PHE A 193 15.72 -3.96 13.62
CA PHE A 193 15.19 -3.96 14.98
C PHE A 193 15.66 -2.75 15.80
N GLY A 194 14.77 -2.22 16.64
CA GLY A 194 15.06 -1.11 17.55
C GLY A 194 15.13 0.29 16.89
N ARG A 195 15.00 0.39 15.56
CA ARG A 195 14.91 1.70 14.88
C ARG A 195 13.51 2.26 14.99
N TYR A 196 13.42 3.56 15.27
CA TYR A 196 12.14 4.25 15.45
C TYR A 196 11.45 4.49 14.10
N GLU A 197 10.34 3.80 13.88
CA GLU A 197 9.51 3.90 12.69
C GLU A 197 8.25 4.72 12.94
N VAL A 198 7.88 5.58 11.98
CA VAL A 198 6.59 6.28 11.99
C VAL A 198 5.59 5.48 11.17
N LYS A 199 4.57 4.91 11.82
CA LYS A 199 3.48 4.18 11.15
C LYS A 199 2.30 5.08 10.86
N ILE A 200 1.92 5.15 9.60
CA ILE A 200 0.74 5.86 9.09
C ILE A 200 -0.20 4.83 8.50
N ARG A 201 -1.26 4.50 9.23
CA ARG A 201 -2.28 3.56 8.78
C ARG A 201 -3.39 4.33 8.08
N LEU A 202 -3.69 3.96 6.83
CA LEU A 202 -4.84 4.47 6.09
C LEU A 202 -6.06 3.57 6.38
N PRO A 203 -7.04 4.02 7.19
CA PRO A 203 -8.28 3.28 7.42
C PRO A 203 -9.21 3.33 6.20
N ARG A 204 -10.26 2.50 6.21
CA ARG A 204 -11.41 2.69 5.32
C ARG A 204 -12.15 3.97 5.71
N PHE A 205 -12.90 4.53 4.77
CA PHE A 205 -13.84 5.56 5.12
C PHE A 205 -14.91 4.97 6.03
N ASN A 206 -15.24 5.70 7.10
CA ASN A 206 -16.41 5.38 7.88
C ASN A 206 -17.70 5.70 7.06
N PRO A 207 -18.90 5.31 7.54
CA PRO A 207 -20.14 5.54 6.79
C PRO A 207 -20.37 7.01 6.43
N SER A 208 -20.06 7.95 7.32
CA SER A 208 -20.23 9.39 7.08
C SER A 208 -19.22 9.91 6.05
N GLU A 209 -17.95 9.51 6.14
CA GLU A 209 -16.93 9.84 5.13
C GLU A 209 -17.28 9.26 3.76
N SER A 210 -17.86 8.07 3.71
CA SER A 210 -18.28 7.41 2.47
C SER A 210 -19.46 8.14 1.82
N LEU A 211 -20.42 8.58 2.63
CA LEU A 211 -21.56 9.38 2.17
C LEU A 211 -21.08 10.72 1.59
N GLU A 212 -20.29 11.47 2.36
CA GLU A 212 -19.76 12.76 1.90
C GLU A 212 -18.90 12.61 0.63
N PHE A 213 -18.10 11.54 0.54
CA PHE A 213 -17.31 11.25 -0.66
C PHE A 213 -18.19 11.06 -1.91
N LEU A 214 -19.28 10.30 -1.79
CA LEU A 214 -20.19 10.02 -2.89
C LEU A 214 -20.99 11.28 -3.27
N GLU A 215 -21.59 11.97 -2.30
CA GLU A 215 -22.36 13.20 -2.52
C GLU A 215 -21.52 14.24 -3.27
N ARG A 216 -20.32 14.55 -2.76
CA ARG A 216 -19.41 15.50 -3.42
C ARG A 216 -19.00 15.04 -4.81
N GLY A 217 -18.79 13.74 -5.02
CA GLY A 217 -18.42 13.20 -6.32
C GLY A 217 -19.53 13.34 -7.36
N PHE A 218 -20.79 13.15 -6.96
CA PHE A 218 -21.95 13.35 -7.83
C PHE A 218 -22.27 14.83 -8.06
N ASP A 219 -22.08 15.67 -7.04
CA ASP A 219 -22.24 17.12 -7.14
C ASP A 219 -21.25 17.74 -8.13
N GLU A 220 -20.00 17.26 -8.18
CA GLU A 220 -18.97 17.71 -9.14
C GLU A 220 -19.40 17.56 -10.62
N VAL A 221 -20.32 16.64 -10.90
CA VAL A 221 -20.84 16.36 -12.24
C VAL A 221 -22.32 16.75 -12.39
N GLY A 222 -22.91 17.40 -11.39
CA GLY A 222 -24.31 17.83 -11.38
C GLY A 222 -25.33 16.68 -11.44
N MET A 223 -24.93 15.47 -11.03
CA MET A 223 -25.81 14.29 -11.00
C MET A 223 -26.52 14.24 -9.65
N ARG A 224 -27.85 14.10 -9.66
CA ARG A 224 -28.62 13.86 -8.44
C ARG A 224 -28.83 12.37 -8.24
N VAL A 225 -28.54 11.92 -7.03
CA VAL A 225 -28.68 10.53 -6.60
C VAL A 225 -29.48 10.54 -5.30
N ASP A 226 -30.40 9.60 -5.13
CA ASP A 226 -31.21 9.50 -3.93
C ASP A 226 -30.44 8.87 -2.75
N ASP A 227 -30.90 9.17 -1.53
CA ASP A 227 -30.25 8.71 -0.29
C ASP A 227 -30.27 7.18 -0.16
N GLU A 228 -31.28 6.50 -0.71
CA GLU A 228 -31.42 5.06 -0.64
C GLU A 228 -30.32 4.36 -1.47
N GLU A 229 -30.05 4.87 -2.66
CA GLU A 229 -28.94 4.46 -3.55
C GLU A 229 -27.58 4.63 -2.87
N LEU A 230 -27.36 5.79 -2.22
CA LEU A 230 -26.11 6.08 -1.51
C LEU A 230 -25.92 5.13 -0.31
N LEU A 231 -26.95 4.94 0.50
CA LEU A 231 -26.91 4.02 1.64
C LEU A 231 -26.68 2.57 1.21
N SER A 232 -27.34 2.13 0.13
CA SER A 232 -27.12 0.81 -0.48
C SER A 232 -25.66 0.62 -0.90
N THR A 233 -25.09 1.62 -1.57
CA THR A 233 -23.69 1.63 -2.01
C THR A 233 -22.72 1.52 -0.83
N ILE A 234 -22.92 2.33 0.22
CA ILE A 234 -22.06 2.33 1.42
C ILE A 234 -22.08 0.97 2.11
N ARG A 235 -23.28 0.39 2.29
CA ARG A 235 -23.43 -0.95 2.90
C ARG A 235 -22.75 -2.05 2.08
N THR A 236 -22.69 -1.89 0.76
CA THR A 236 -22.13 -2.91 -0.13
C THR A 236 -20.62 -2.79 -0.32
N LEU A 237 -20.09 -1.57 -0.41
CA LEU A 237 -18.68 -1.31 -0.74
C LEU A 237 -17.81 -0.95 0.48
N ASP A 238 -18.43 -0.76 1.64
CA ASP A 238 -17.80 -0.67 2.97
C ASP A 238 -16.64 0.33 3.06
N GLY A 239 -16.85 1.51 2.46
CA GLY A 239 -15.94 2.64 2.59
C GLY A 239 -14.55 2.44 1.99
N ILE A 240 -14.38 1.46 1.09
CA ILE A 240 -13.11 1.30 0.35
C ILE A 240 -13.08 2.33 -0.79
N PRO A 241 -12.22 3.37 -0.74
CA PRO A 241 -12.26 4.49 -1.67
C PRO A 241 -12.15 4.06 -3.14
N GLY A 242 -11.29 3.10 -3.46
CA GLY A 242 -11.15 2.60 -4.82
C GLY A 242 -12.43 1.97 -5.38
N TRP A 243 -13.25 1.32 -4.55
CA TRP A 243 -14.54 0.76 -4.98
C TRP A 243 -15.59 1.86 -5.14
N LEU A 244 -15.62 2.85 -4.24
CA LEU A 244 -16.51 4.00 -4.34
C LEU A 244 -16.21 4.83 -5.61
N VAL A 245 -14.93 5.02 -5.96
CA VAL A 245 -14.53 5.68 -7.22
C VAL A 245 -15.03 4.90 -8.43
N HIS A 246 -14.85 3.57 -8.46
CA HIS A 246 -15.31 2.75 -9.58
C HIS A 246 -16.84 2.74 -9.70
N TYR A 247 -17.55 2.76 -8.58
CA TYR A 247 -19.00 2.89 -8.55
C TYR A 247 -19.44 4.23 -9.13
N GLY A 248 -18.94 5.34 -8.58
CA GLY A 248 -19.28 6.69 -9.03
C GLY A 248 -18.98 6.89 -10.52
N ALA A 249 -17.81 6.46 -10.98
CA ALA A 249 -17.45 6.50 -12.40
C ALA A 249 -18.43 5.71 -13.28
N SER A 250 -18.84 4.51 -12.83
CA SER A 250 -19.81 3.69 -13.58
C SER A 250 -21.19 4.36 -13.66
N ARG A 251 -21.64 5.02 -12.58
CA ARG A 251 -22.89 5.79 -12.58
C ARG A 251 -22.83 6.99 -13.51
N VAL A 252 -21.70 7.70 -13.52
CA VAL A 252 -21.45 8.83 -14.43
C VAL A 252 -21.42 8.38 -15.90
N ASP A 253 -20.90 7.18 -16.17
CA ASP A 253 -20.90 6.57 -17.51
C ASP A 253 -22.32 6.11 -17.95
N GLY A 254 -23.35 6.27 -17.11
CA GLY A 254 -24.75 6.01 -17.45
C GLY A 254 -25.28 4.64 -17.02
N LEU A 255 -24.51 3.82 -16.30
CA LEU A 255 -25.00 2.55 -15.76
C LEU A 255 -26.02 2.81 -14.65
N THR A 256 -27.01 1.93 -14.49
CA THR A 256 -27.95 1.97 -13.35
C THR A 256 -27.23 1.70 -12.02
N HIS A 257 -27.90 1.95 -10.89
CA HIS A 257 -27.36 1.60 -9.56
C HIS A 257 -26.92 0.13 -9.49
N ASP A 258 -27.84 -0.78 -9.85
CA ASP A 258 -27.64 -2.21 -9.76
C ASP A 258 -26.51 -2.67 -10.69
N ASP A 259 -26.49 -2.20 -11.95
CA ASP A 259 -25.43 -2.54 -12.90
C ASP A 259 -24.06 -2.01 -12.45
N ALA A 260 -24.01 -0.82 -11.86
CA ALA A 260 -22.78 -0.23 -11.34
C ALA A 260 -22.24 -1.03 -10.14
N ILE A 261 -23.12 -1.44 -9.22
CA ILE A 261 -22.76 -2.31 -8.09
C ILE A 261 -22.25 -3.67 -8.60
N GLU A 262 -23.00 -4.33 -9.50
CA GLU A 262 -22.63 -5.63 -10.05
C GLU A 262 -21.23 -5.56 -10.71
N ARG A 263 -20.99 -4.53 -11.53
CA ARG A 263 -19.70 -4.30 -12.18
C ARG A 263 -18.55 -4.10 -11.19
N VAL A 264 -18.79 -3.38 -10.09
CA VAL A 264 -17.77 -3.21 -9.04
C VAL A 264 -17.50 -4.54 -8.34
N LEU A 265 -18.56 -5.29 -8.01
CA LEU A 265 -18.43 -6.60 -7.38
C LEU A 265 -17.66 -7.57 -8.29
N GLU A 266 -18.01 -7.70 -9.57
CA GLU A 266 -17.28 -8.54 -10.53
C GLU A 266 -15.78 -8.24 -10.58
N LYS A 267 -15.43 -6.96 -10.69
CA LYS A 267 -14.02 -6.53 -10.66
C LYS A 267 -13.37 -6.92 -9.34
N ALA A 268 -14.00 -6.60 -8.22
CA ALA A 268 -13.46 -6.90 -6.91
C ALA A 268 -13.29 -8.41 -6.68
N MET A 269 -14.21 -9.25 -7.18
CA MET A 269 -14.07 -10.70 -7.16
C MET A 269 -12.83 -11.17 -7.94
N ALA A 270 -12.63 -10.66 -9.15
CA ALA A 270 -11.45 -10.97 -9.96
C ALA A 270 -10.15 -10.52 -9.26
N TYR A 271 -10.16 -9.36 -8.61
CA TYR A 271 -9.02 -8.86 -7.84
C TYR A 271 -8.70 -9.75 -6.64
N VAL A 272 -9.69 -10.08 -5.81
CA VAL A 272 -9.53 -10.97 -4.65
C VAL A 272 -8.97 -12.32 -5.10
N ALA A 273 -9.54 -12.93 -6.14
CA ALA A 273 -9.06 -14.19 -6.70
C ALA A 273 -7.60 -14.10 -7.20
N SER A 274 -7.23 -12.98 -7.83
CA SER A 274 -5.87 -12.76 -8.31
C SER A 274 -4.83 -12.64 -7.20
N GLU A 275 -5.17 -11.93 -6.10
CA GLU A 275 -4.29 -11.77 -4.94
C GLU A 275 -4.20 -13.07 -4.13
N PHE A 276 -5.31 -13.81 -4.04
CA PHE A 276 -5.35 -15.07 -3.29
C PHE A 276 -4.59 -16.21 -4.00
N ARG A 277 -4.37 -16.10 -5.32
CA ARG A 277 -3.72 -17.11 -6.15
C ARG A 277 -2.35 -17.54 -5.62
N GLU A 278 -1.57 -16.63 -5.04
CA GLU A 278 -0.28 -16.99 -4.42
C GLU A 278 -0.45 -17.99 -3.27
N LEU A 279 -1.48 -17.80 -2.43
CA LEU A 279 -1.79 -18.70 -1.32
C LEU A 279 -2.34 -20.03 -1.83
N THR A 280 -3.26 -20.02 -2.80
CA THR A 280 -3.81 -21.26 -3.36
C THR A 280 -2.73 -22.12 -4.02
N LYS A 281 -1.75 -21.51 -4.71
CA LYS A 281 -0.59 -22.21 -5.29
C LYS A 281 0.30 -22.88 -4.23
N LEU A 282 0.40 -22.28 -3.04
CA LEU A 282 1.16 -22.86 -1.93
C LEU A 282 0.41 -24.02 -1.28
N SER A 283 -0.91 -23.88 -1.09
CA SER A 283 -1.75 -24.96 -0.58
C SER A 283 -3.23 -24.69 -0.85
N PRO A 284 -4.01 -25.66 -1.36
CA PRO A 284 -5.46 -25.51 -1.52
C PRO A 284 -6.18 -25.36 -0.17
N ARG A 285 -5.54 -25.72 0.94
CA ARG A 285 -6.09 -25.59 2.30
C ARG A 285 -6.35 -24.14 2.71
N TYR A 286 -5.64 -23.16 2.14
CA TYR A 286 -5.97 -21.75 2.37
C TYR A 286 -7.39 -21.42 1.92
N GLU A 287 -7.79 -21.90 0.75
CA GLU A 287 -9.14 -21.68 0.21
C GLU A 287 -10.19 -22.38 1.09
N LEU A 288 -9.92 -23.62 1.50
CA LEU A 288 -10.81 -24.36 2.41
C LEU A 288 -11.03 -23.61 3.73
N VAL A 289 -9.97 -23.04 4.33
CA VAL A 289 -10.08 -22.24 5.55
C VAL A 289 -10.89 -20.96 5.30
N MET A 290 -10.66 -20.26 4.19
CA MET A 290 -11.43 -19.05 3.86
C MET A 290 -12.91 -19.33 3.65
N LYS A 291 -13.27 -20.39 2.92
CA LYS A 291 -14.67 -20.83 2.73
C LYS A 291 -15.32 -21.20 4.06
N ALA A 292 -14.60 -21.95 4.90
CA ALA A 292 -15.07 -22.31 6.23
C ALA A 292 -15.36 -21.07 7.09
N VAL A 293 -14.45 -20.09 7.12
CA VAL A 293 -14.66 -18.83 7.85
C VAL A 293 -15.84 -18.05 7.28
N ALA A 294 -15.96 -17.95 5.95
CA ALA A 294 -17.05 -17.22 5.31
C ALA A 294 -18.43 -17.79 5.67
N GLU A 295 -18.58 -19.12 5.62
CA GLU A 295 -19.82 -19.81 5.99
C GLU A 295 -20.10 -19.69 7.49
N LEU A 296 -19.12 -19.97 8.35
CA LEU A 296 -19.31 -19.94 9.81
C LEU A 296 -19.54 -18.53 10.37
N SER A 297 -19.11 -17.49 9.64
CA SER A 297 -19.33 -16.09 10.04
C SER A 297 -20.74 -15.57 9.71
N GLU A 298 -21.58 -16.35 9.04
CA GLU A 298 -22.94 -15.96 8.69
C GLU A 298 -23.76 -15.64 9.95
N GLY A 299 -24.42 -14.47 9.97
CA GLY A 299 -25.23 -13.98 11.10
C GLY A 299 -24.44 -13.43 12.30
N PHE A 300 -23.21 -13.89 12.54
CA PHE A 300 -22.41 -13.49 13.70
C PHE A 300 -21.23 -12.55 13.38
N GLY A 301 -20.80 -12.51 12.12
CA GLY A 301 -19.67 -11.69 11.65
C GLY A 301 -18.28 -12.23 12.02
N TYR A 302 -18.19 -13.44 12.57
CA TYR A 302 -16.92 -14.13 12.88
C TYR A 302 -17.10 -15.65 12.97
N ALA A 303 -16.01 -16.40 12.79
CA ALA A 303 -15.91 -17.84 12.99
C ALA A 303 -14.93 -18.16 14.14
N ARG A 304 -15.23 -19.16 14.98
CA ARG A 304 -14.33 -19.59 16.08
C ARG A 304 -13.34 -20.64 15.60
N PHE A 305 -12.15 -20.64 16.19
CA PHE A 305 -11.07 -21.58 15.85
C PHE A 305 -11.53 -23.05 15.84
N GLU A 306 -12.25 -23.49 16.88
CA GLU A 306 -12.73 -24.88 16.99
C GLU A 306 -13.76 -25.24 15.92
N GLU A 307 -14.61 -24.30 15.50
CA GLU A 307 -15.61 -24.50 14.44
C GLU A 307 -14.92 -24.63 13.08
N ILE A 308 -13.94 -23.75 12.81
CA ILE A 308 -13.13 -23.80 11.59
C ILE A 308 -12.43 -25.16 11.53
N LYS A 309 -11.77 -25.57 12.63
CA LYS A 309 -11.07 -26.85 12.76
C LYS A 309 -11.98 -28.03 12.47
N GLY A 310 -13.14 -28.10 13.11
CA GLY A 310 -14.11 -29.17 12.90
C GLY A 310 -14.57 -29.28 11.45
N LYS A 311 -14.68 -28.14 10.76
CA LYS A 311 -15.11 -28.09 9.35
C LYS A 311 -14.02 -28.46 8.35
N VAL A 312 -12.78 -28.07 8.59
CA VAL A 312 -11.67 -28.29 7.63
C VAL A 312 -10.85 -29.56 7.90
N GLY A 313 -10.95 -30.15 9.10
CA GLY A 313 -10.22 -31.37 9.44
C GLY A 313 -8.69 -31.22 9.48
N ILE A 314 -8.19 -30.02 9.79
CA ILE A 314 -6.75 -29.70 9.87
C ILE A 314 -6.32 -29.71 11.35
N ASP A 315 -5.12 -30.22 11.65
CA ASP A 315 -4.58 -30.19 13.00
C ASP A 315 -4.34 -28.76 13.52
N ASP A 316 -4.35 -28.60 14.84
CA ASP A 316 -4.19 -27.31 15.52
C ASP A 316 -3.01 -26.47 15.03
N ARG A 317 -1.84 -27.10 14.86
CA ARG A 317 -0.60 -26.39 14.53
C ARG A 317 -0.67 -25.89 13.10
N SER A 318 -1.06 -26.76 12.17
CA SER A 318 -1.22 -26.40 10.77
C SER A 318 -2.32 -25.34 10.58
N LEU A 319 -3.45 -25.46 11.28
CA LEU A 319 -4.55 -24.50 11.18
C LEU A 319 -4.12 -23.11 11.68
N ARG A 320 -3.41 -23.03 12.81
CA ARG A 320 -2.84 -21.75 13.29
C ARG A 320 -1.90 -21.15 12.26
N ASN A 321 -1.06 -21.96 11.61
CA ASN A 321 -0.16 -21.46 10.55
C ASN A 321 -0.94 -20.91 9.34
N TYR A 322 -1.99 -21.61 8.88
CA TYR A 322 -2.85 -21.13 7.79
C TYR A 322 -3.53 -19.82 8.16
N ILE A 323 -4.14 -19.75 9.35
CA ILE A 323 -4.83 -18.56 9.84
C ILE A 323 -3.87 -17.37 9.98
N ASN A 324 -2.71 -17.55 10.63
CA ASN A 324 -1.73 -16.49 10.80
C ASN A 324 -1.27 -15.93 9.46
N ARG A 325 -1.01 -16.80 8.49
CA ARG A 325 -0.62 -16.37 7.15
C ARG A 325 -1.76 -15.67 6.39
N LEU A 326 -3.01 -16.08 6.59
CA LEU A 326 -4.16 -15.34 6.05
C LEU A 326 -4.32 -13.96 6.69
N ILE A 327 -4.01 -13.84 7.99
CA ILE A 327 -3.97 -12.55 8.70
C ILE A 327 -2.85 -11.67 8.15
N ASP A 328 -1.65 -12.22 7.93
CA ASP A 328 -0.51 -11.46 7.41
C ASP A 328 -0.81 -10.82 6.05
N TYR A 329 -1.50 -11.58 5.18
CA TYR A 329 -1.93 -11.14 3.86
C TYR A 329 -3.18 -10.25 3.90
N GLY A 330 -3.85 -10.12 5.06
CA GLY A 330 -5.04 -9.29 5.26
C GLY A 330 -6.35 -9.93 4.78
N PHE A 331 -6.37 -11.25 4.53
CA PHE A 331 -7.59 -11.99 4.19
C PHE A 331 -8.44 -12.30 5.42
N LEU A 332 -7.83 -12.37 6.61
CA LEU A 332 -8.49 -12.54 7.89
C LEU A 332 -8.06 -11.48 8.90
N GLU A 333 -8.92 -11.20 9.87
CA GLU A 333 -8.59 -10.45 11.07
C GLU A 333 -8.97 -11.26 12.32
N SER A 334 -8.20 -11.10 13.40
CA SER A 334 -8.59 -11.60 14.72
C SER A 334 -9.66 -10.69 15.31
N ALA A 335 -10.80 -11.27 15.67
CA ALA A 335 -11.86 -10.63 16.45
C ALA A 335 -11.72 -10.90 17.97
N GLY A 336 -10.55 -11.38 18.41
CA GLY A 336 -10.23 -11.72 19.80
C GLY A 336 -10.73 -13.11 20.22
N HIS A 337 -10.13 -13.65 21.28
CA HIS A 337 -10.54 -14.93 21.90
C HIS A 337 -10.72 -16.11 20.91
N GLY A 338 -9.80 -16.25 19.95
CA GLY A 338 -9.85 -17.32 18.94
C GLY A 338 -10.97 -17.16 17.90
N LYS A 339 -11.50 -15.94 17.73
CA LYS A 339 -12.46 -15.60 16.68
C LYS A 339 -11.77 -14.92 15.51
N TYR A 340 -12.21 -15.23 14.30
CA TYR A 340 -11.65 -14.70 13.06
C TYR A 340 -12.76 -14.21 12.13
N ARG A 341 -12.50 -13.15 11.37
CA ARG A 341 -13.45 -12.61 10.40
C ARG A 341 -12.77 -12.25 9.10
N ILE A 342 -13.52 -12.26 8.00
CA ILE A 342 -13.09 -11.68 6.74
C ILE A 342 -13.36 -10.17 6.81
N PRO A 343 -12.33 -9.31 6.75
CA PRO A 343 -12.51 -7.90 7.05
C PRO A 343 -13.23 -7.15 5.94
N ASP A 344 -13.06 -7.54 4.66
CA ASP A 344 -13.65 -6.87 3.51
C ASP A 344 -14.97 -7.57 3.10
N PRO A 345 -16.13 -6.88 3.12
CA PRO A 345 -17.41 -7.46 2.74
C PRO A 345 -17.47 -7.99 1.31
N VAL A 346 -16.71 -7.39 0.39
CA VAL A 346 -16.63 -7.87 -0.99
C VAL A 346 -15.83 -9.18 -1.04
N MET A 347 -14.73 -9.25 -0.30
CA MET A 347 -13.97 -10.49 -0.11
C MET A 347 -14.82 -11.58 0.55
N TYR A 348 -15.62 -11.22 1.56
CA TYR A 348 -16.56 -12.16 2.19
C TYR A 348 -17.53 -12.75 1.17
N ARG A 349 -18.13 -11.92 0.31
CA ARG A 349 -19.03 -12.36 -0.76
C ARG A 349 -18.35 -13.29 -1.77
N VAL A 350 -17.07 -13.04 -2.10
CA VAL A 350 -16.27 -13.93 -2.97
C VAL A 350 -16.19 -15.33 -2.39
N PHE A 351 -15.72 -15.46 -1.14
CA PHE A 351 -15.52 -16.78 -0.52
C PHE A 351 -16.82 -17.45 -0.07
N ARG A 352 -17.96 -16.74 -0.09
CA ARG A 352 -19.30 -17.34 0.02
C ARG A 352 -19.79 -17.97 -1.29
N ARG A 353 -19.37 -17.44 -2.45
CA ARG A 353 -19.81 -17.89 -3.78
C ARG A 353 -18.92 -19.00 -4.36
N LEU A 354 -17.66 -19.07 -3.94
CA LEU A 354 -16.70 -20.13 -4.29
C LEU A 354 -16.96 -21.39 -3.48
#